data_AF-A0A9D8QHR1-F1
#
_entry.id   AF-A0A9D8QHR1-F1
#
_cell.length_a   1.000
_cell.length_b   1.000
_cell.length_c   1.000
_cell.angle_alpha   90.00
_cell.angle_beta   90.00
_cell.angle_gamma   90.00
#
_symmetry.space_group_name_H-M   'P 1'
#
loop_
_entity.id
_entity.type
_entity.pdbx_description
1 polymer ?
#
loop_
_entity_poly.entity_id
_entity_poly.type
_entity_poly.pdbx_seq_one_letter_code
_entity_poly.pdbx_strand_id
1 'polypeptide(L)'
;MTIDLLREKLREAEPDLDPAELEETLAEVRAYAPVLEAGLHWATTGTWPQEPAVKTWTPPRIATFLPPSSVLSALVIMQSDPDGAVTTLGEMYLRDHPPGKRTDDPFREGWLPDPGEERPNSEG
;
A
#
# COMPACT_ATOMS: atom_id res chain seq x y z
N MET A 1 16.69 5.08 -15.82
CA MET A 1 16.04 6.35 -16.18
C MET A 1 14.63 6.45 -15.61
N THR A 2 13.73 5.48 -15.83
CA THR A 2 12.36 5.55 -15.25
C THR A 2 12.35 5.40 -13.73
N ILE A 3 13.02 4.41 -13.16
CA ILE A 3 13.03 4.20 -11.70
C ILE A 3 13.72 5.32 -10.90
N ASP A 4 14.66 6.04 -11.52
CA ASP A 4 15.38 7.14 -10.86
C ASP A 4 14.44 8.33 -10.60
N LEU A 5 13.51 8.59 -11.53
CA LEU A 5 12.43 9.56 -11.34
C LEU A 5 11.53 9.18 -10.16
N LEU A 6 11.16 7.90 -10.05
CA LEU A 6 10.34 7.42 -8.94
C LEU A 6 11.08 7.58 -7.60
N ARG A 7 12.38 7.26 -7.56
CA ARG A 7 13.24 7.44 -6.39
C ARG A 7 13.26 8.91 -5.94
N GLU A 8 13.49 9.82 -6.87
CA GLU A 8 13.55 11.26 -6.58
C GLU A 8 12.20 11.76 -6.03
N LYS A 9 11.09 11.34 -6.65
CA LYS A 9 9.76 11.75 -6.19
C LYS A 9 9.42 11.21 -4.81
N LEU A 10 9.78 9.95 -4.52
CA LEU A 10 9.58 9.38 -3.18
C LEU A 10 10.35 10.16 -2.12
N ARG A 11 11.61 10.53 -2.38
CA ARG A 11 12.39 11.37 -1.44
C ARG A 11 11.82 12.77 -1.25
N GLU A 12 11.22 13.35 -2.29
CA GLU A 12 10.55 14.64 -2.19
C GLU A 12 9.27 14.55 -1.35
N ALA A 13 8.47 13.50 -1.56
CA ALA A 13 7.21 13.29 -0.87
C ALA A 13 7.40 12.82 0.59
N GLU A 14 8.47 12.06 0.85
CA GLU A 14 8.78 11.44 2.13
C GLU A 14 10.26 11.64 2.46
N PRO A 15 10.65 12.85 2.90
CA PRO A 15 12.06 13.18 3.17
C PRO A 15 12.66 12.38 4.34
N ASP A 16 11.81 11.85 5.21
CA ASP A 16 12.19 11.05 6.38
C ASP A 16 12.17 9.53 6.11
N LEU A 17 11.88 9.09 4.87
CA LEU A 17 11.87 7.68 4.49
C LEU A 17 13.28 7.08 4.62
N ASP A 18 13.38 5.93 5.29
CA ASP A 18 14.65 5.25 5.48
C ASP A 18 15.26 4.87 4.11
N PRO A 19 16.56 5.15 3.86
CA PRO A 19 17.17 4.85 2.58
C PRO A 19 17.16 3.37 2.19
N ALA A 20 17.20 2.44 3.16
CA ALA A 20 17.12 1.02 2.87
C ALA A 20 15.68 0.62 2.50
N GLU A 21 14.67 1.14 3.22
CA GLU A 21 13.25 0.93 2.92
C GLU A 21 12.88 1.49 1.53
N LEU A 22 13.44 2.65 1.15
CA LEU A 22 13.29 3.20 -0.19
C LEU A 22 13.86 2.26 -1.27
N GLU A 23 15.09 1.76 -1.11
CA GLU A 23 15.69 0.88 -2.12
C GLU A 23 15.00 -0.49 -2.17
N GLU A 24 14.51 -1.00 -1.04
CA GLU A 24 13.69 -2.21 -0.97
C GLU A 24 12.38 -2.02 -1.75
N THR A 25 11.63 -0.95 -1.46
CA THR A 25 10.39 -0.60 -2.18
C THR A 25 10.65 -0.49 -3.70
N LEU A 26 11.73 0.18 -4.10
CA LEU A 26 12.07 0.32 -5.52
C LEU A 26 12.48 -1.02 -6.16
N ALA A 27 13.13 -1.91 -5.42
CA ALA A 27 13.49 -3.24 -5.90
C ALA A 27 12.26 -4.11 -6.11
N GLU A 28 11.33 -4.09 -5.15
CA GLU A 28 10.06 -4.80 -5.24
C GLU A 28 9.23 -4.29 -6.42
N VAL A 29 8.99 -2.98 -6.51
CA VAL A 29 8.19 -2.36 -7.57
C VAL A 29 8.71 -2.70 -8.97
N ARG A 30 10.04 -2.79 -9.16
CA ARG A 30 10.63 -3.20 -10.45
C ARG A 30 10.21 -4.60 -10.89
N ALA A 31 9.89 -5.50 -9.97
CA ALA A 31 9.43 -6.84 -10.28
C ALA A 31 7.96 -6.88 -10.74
N TYR A 32 7.18 -5.82 -10.50
CA TYR A 32 5.75 -5.76 -10.80
C TYR A 32 5.44 -4.61 -11.77
N ALA A 33 5.41 -4.92 -13.07
CA ALA A 33 5.22 -3.92 -14.13
C ALA A 33 4.00 -2.99 -13.93
N PRO A 34 2.79 -3.48 -13.55
CA PRO A 34 1.65 -2.59 -13.30
C PRO A 34 1.88 -1.60 -12.15
N VAL A 35 2.60 -2.02 -11.11
CA VAL A 35 2.94 -1.16 -9.97
C VAL A 35 3.97 -0.12 -10.36
N LEU A 36 4.99 -0.53 -11.13
CA LEU A 36 5.99 0.39 -11.67
C LEU A 36 5.34 1.45 -12.56
N GLU A 37 4.42 1.06 -13.45
CA GLU A 37 3.68 2.00 -14.31
C GLU A 37 2.86 2.99 -13.49
N ALA A 38 2.15 2.53 -12.46
CA ALA A 38 1.40 3.40 -11.56
C ALA A 38 2.31 4.38 -10.81
N GLY A 39 3.43 3.88 -10.28
CA GLY A 39 4.44 4.70 -9.60
C GLY A 39 5.02 5.77 -10.50
N LEU A 40 5.37 5.42 -11.75
CA LEU A 40 5.90 6.38 -12.72
C LEU A 40 4.86 7.41 -13.16
N HIS A 41 3.60 7.01 -13.32
CA HIS A 41 2.52 7.93 -13.61
C HIS A 41 2.36 8.96 -12.49
N TRP A 42 2.35 8.51 -11.24
CA TRP A 42 2.32 9.39 -10.08
C TRP A 42 3.56 10.29 -10.01
N ALA A 43 4.75 9.73 -10.20
CA ALA A 43 5.99 10.51 -10.15
C ALA A 43 6.03 11.61 -11.23
N THR A 44 5.41 11.36 -12.37
CA THR A 44 5.36 12.31 -13.50
C THR A 44 4.27 13.36 -13.35
N THR A 45 3.09 12.98 -12.85
CA THR A 45 1.88 13.83 -12.87
C THR A 45 1.47 14.37 -11.50
N GLY A 46 2.04 13.83 -10.43
CA GLY A 46 1.62 14.06 -9.05
C GLY A 46 0.30 13.39 -8.67
N THR A 47 -0.34 12.66 -9.59
CA THR A 47 -1.64 12.02 -9.37
C THR A 47 -1.52 10.51 -9.56
N TRP A 48 -2.16 9.74 -8.67
CA TRP A 48 -2.22 8.29 -8.81
C TRP A 48 -3.24 7.87 -9.91
N PRO A 49 -2.90 6.93 -10.81
CA PRO A 49 -3.85 6.39 -11.76
C PRO A 49 -4.82 5.41 -11.09
N GLN A 50 -5.98 5.14 -11.69
CA GLN A 50 -6.98 4.21 -11.12
C GLN A 50 -6.52 2.74 -11.13
N GLU A 51 -5.55 2.39 -11.96
CA GLU A 51 -4.99 1.05 -12.09
C GLU A 51 -3.57 0.99 -11.52
N PRO A 52 -3.10 -0.17 -11.01
CA PRO A 52 -3.82 -1.44 -10.99
C PRO A 52 -4.89 -1.49 -9.90
N ALA A 53 -6.09 -1.95 -10.27
CA ALA A 53 -7.20 -2.17 -9.37
C ALA A 53 -7.24 -3.64 -8.92
N VAL A 54 -7.26 -3.86 -7.61
CA VAL A 54 -7.48 -5.18 -7.02
C VAL A 54 -8.72 -5.11 -6.13
N LYS A 55 -9.77 -5.85 -6.53
CA LYS A 55 -11.12 -5.73 -5.94
C LYS A 55 -11.60 -4.27 -6.04
N THR A 56 -11.79 -3.59 -4.92
CA THR A 56 -12.22 -2.18 -4.85
C THR A 56 -11.08 -1.21 -4.51
N TRP A 57 -9.86 -1.72 -4.42
CA TRP A 57 -8.67 -0.97 -4.04
C TRP A 57 -7.92 -0.52 -5.28
N THR A 58 -7.77 0.80 -5.37
CA THR A 58 -7.02 1.49 -6.42
C THR A 58 -5.92 2.34 -5.78
N PRO A 59 -4.85 2.69 -6.50
CA PRO A 59 -3.79 3.54 -5.95
C PRO A 59 -4.30 4.84 -5.29
N PRO A 60 -5.27 5.59 -5.87
CA PRO A 60 -5.83 6.79 -5.25
C PRO A 60 -6.54 6.50 -3.93
N ARG A 61 -7.25 5.37 -3.83
CA ARG A 61 -7.98 4.97 -2.62
C ARG A 61 -7.04 4.54 -1.50
N ILE A 62 -5.87 4.02 -1.81
CA ILE A 62 -4.85 3.66 -0.82
C ILE A 62 -4.10 4.93 -0.37
N ALA A 63 -3.80 5.81 -1.32
CA ALA A 63 -3.12 7.07 -1.07
C ALA A 63 -3.90 8.09 -0.21
N THR A 64 -5.20 7.87 0.04
CA THR A 64 -5.94 8.66 1.03
C THR A 64 -5.51 8.37 2.47
N PHE A 65 -4.84 7.25 2.70
CA PHE A 65 -4.49 6.75 4.03
C PHE A 65 -3.00 6.49 4.22
N LEU A 66 -2.30 6.08 3.16
CA LEU A 66 -0.90 5.70 3.22
C LEU A 66 -0.01 6.68 2.44
N PRO A 67 1.25 6.86 2.88
CA PRO A 67 2.22 7.63 2.11
C PRO A 67 2.62 6.88 0.82
N PRO A 68 3.18 7.58 -0.18
CA PRO A 68 3.49 7.02 -1.51
C PRO A 68 4.31 5.72 -1.50
N SER A 69 5.32 5.59 -0.66
CA SER A 69 6.13 4.37 -0.48
C SER A 69 5.26 3.18 -0.10
N SER A 70 4.42 3.37 0.92
CA SER A 70 3.48 2.36 1.41
C SER A 70 2.36 2.05 0.40
N VAL A 71 1.93 3.02 -0.42
CA VAL A 71 1.02 2.77 -1.56
C VAL A 71 1.67 1.79 -2.54
N LEU A 72 2.95 1.96 -2.85
CA LEU A 72 3.66 1.07 -3.77
C LEU A 72 3.83 -0.34 -3.21
N SER A 73 4.27 -0.48 -1.95
CA SER A 73 4.38 -1.78 -1.29
C SER A 73 3.02 -2.48 -1.19
N ALA A 74 1.97 -1.73 -0.85
CA ALA A 74 0.59 -2.22 -0.86
C ALA A 74 0.18 -2.80 -2.22
N LEU A 75 0.47 -2.07 -3.31
CA LEU A 75 0.17 -2.52 -4.66
C LEU A 75 0.96 -3.78 -5.03
N VAL A 76 2.23 -3.88 -4.64
CA VAL A 76 3.03 -5.10 -4.80
C VAL A 76 2.36 -6.29 -4.10
N ILE A 77 1.97 -6.13 -2.84
CA ILE A 77 1.33 -7.19 -2.05
C ILE A 77 0.00 -7.60 -2.69
N MET A 78 -0.83 -6.64 -3.12
CA MET A 78 -2.10 -6.93 -3.79
C MET A 78 -1.92 -7.66 -5.13
N GLN A 79 -0.82 -7.44 -5.85
CA GLN A 79 -0.52 -8.17 -7.09
C GLN A 79 0.03 -9.57 -6.81
N SER A 80 0.79 -9.73 -5.72
CA SER A 80 1.37 -11.00 -5.27
C SER A 80 0.31 -11.94 -4.67
N ASP A 81 -0.53 -11.40 -3.78
CA ASP A 81 -1.57 -12.12 -3.04
C ASP A 81 -2.83 -11.23 -2.87
N PRO A 82 -3.72 -11.21 -3.87
CA PRO A 82 -4.95 -10.41 -3.84
C PRO A 82 -5.91 -10.71 -2.67
N ASP A 83 -5.82 -11.90 -2.08
CA ASP A 83 -6.69 -12.34 -1.00
C ASP A 83 -6.11 -12.01 0.38
N GLY A 84 -4.80 -12.21 0.57
CA GLY A 84 -4.08 -11.81 1.79
C GLY A 84 -3.87 -10.30 1.93
N ALA A 85 -3.88 -9.55 0.84
CA ALA A 85 -3.55 -8.12 0.86
C ALA A 85 -4.47 -7.25 1.72
N VAL A 86 -5.73 -7.64 1.90
CA VAL A 86 -6.68 -6.91 2.78
C VAL A 86 -6.15 -6.89 4.22
N THR A 87 -5.65 -8.02 4.70
CA THR A 87 -5.06 -8.13 6.04
C THR A 87 -3.75 -7.36 6.13
N THR A 88 -2.89 -7.40 5.12
CA THR A 88 -1.58 -6.72 5.18
C THR A 88 -1.69 -5.21 5.10
N LEU A 89 -2.63 -4.70 4.31
CA LEU A 89 -2.94 -3.28 4.37
C LEU A 89 -3.38 -2.89 5.81
N GLY A 90 -4.02 -3.83 6.53
CA GLY A 90 -4.41 -3.87 7.96
C GLY A 90 -3.70 -2.98 8.99
N GLU A 91 -2.72 -3.51 9.69
CA GLU A 91 -1.49 -3.85 9.01
C GLU A 91 -0.70 -2.55 8.88
N MET A 92 -0.43 -2.18 7.63
CA MET A 92 0.20 -0.92 7.25
C MET A 92 -0.54 0.31 7.79
N TYR A 93 -1.87 0.35 7.73
CA TYR A 93 -2.61 1.50 8.25
C TYR A 93 -2.43 1.65 9.76
N LEU A 94 -2.61 0.58 10.53
CA LEU A 94 -2.50 0.63 11.99
C LEU A 94 -1.08 1.01 12.46
N ARG A 95 -0.05 0.62 11.70
CA ARG A 95 1.33 1.04 11.92
C ARG A 95 1.50 2.55 11.76
N ASP A 96 0.93 3.11 10.69
CA ASP A 96 1.06 4.52 10.37
C ASP A 96 0.06 5.41 11.15
N HIS A 97 -1.02 4.80 11.67
CA HIS A 97 -2.14 5.45 12.37
C HIS A 97 -2.51 4.67 13.65
N PRO A 98 -1.74 4.80 14.74
CA PRO A 98 -2.01 4.08 15.98
C PRO A 98 -3.42 4.39 16.54
N PRO A 99 -4.09 3.39 17.15
CA PRO A 99 -5.47 3.52 17.59
C PRO A 99 -5.66 4.67 18.59
N GLY A 100 -6.74 5.45 18.41
CA GLY A 100 -7.15 6.53 19.33
C GLY A 100 -7.17 7.95 18.77
N LYS A 101 -6.98 8.17 17.47
CA LYS A 101 -6.92 9.54 16.88
C LYS A 101 -7.96 9.92 15.81
N ARG A 102 -8.88 9.05 15.34
CA ARG A 102 -9.89 9.45 14.33
C ARG A 102 -11.27 8.78 14.51
N THR A 103 -12.34 9.55 14.28
CA THR A 103 -13.74 9.11 14.16
C THR A 103 -14.11 8.60 12.77
N ASP A 104 -13.29 8.93 11.77
CA ASP A 104 -13.53 8.66 10.34
C ASP A 104 -12.68 7.47 9.89
N ASP A 105 -12.73 6.41 10.69
CA ASP A 105 -11.96 5.19 10.50
C ASP A 105 -12.51 4.40 9.28
N PRO A 106 -11.77 4.31 8.15
CA PRO A 106 -12.21 3.56 6.99
C PRO A 106 -12.26 2.04 7.26
N PHE A 107 -11.72 1.57 8.38
CA PHE A 107 -11.73 0.17 8.83
C PHE A 107 -13.01 -0.22 9.57
N ARG A 108 -13.91 0.74 9.84
CA ARG A 108 -15.26 0.45 10.34
C ARG A 108 -16.15 -0.26 9.31
N GLU A 109 -15.87 -0.14 8.02
CA GLU A 109 -16.68 -0.72 6.93
C GLU A 109 -16.13 -2.05 6.38
N GLY A 110 -15.42 -2.84 7.20
CA GLY A 110 -15.20 -4.27 6.91
C GLY A 110 -13.79 -4.66 6.50
N TRP A 111 -12.79 -4.19 7.22
CA TRP A 111 -11.39 -4.53 6.95
C TRP A 111 -10.69 -5.34 8.04
N LEU A 112 -11.20 -5.27 9.27
CA LEU A 112 -10.77 -6.24 10.26
C LEU A 112 -11.43 -7.57 9.89
N PRO A 113 -10.70 -8.70 9.83
CA PRO A 113 -11.36 -9.95 10.14
C PRO A 113 -12.09 -9.72 11.46
N ASP A 114 -13.35 -10.12 11.54
CA ASP A 114 -14.14 -9.96 12.76
C ASP A 114 -13.23 -10.38 13.93
N PRO A 115 -12.95 -9.52 14.92
CA PRO A 115 -12.06 -9.90 16.03
C PRO A 115 -12.59 -11.13 16.80
N GLY A 116 -13.78 -11.64 16.45
CA GLY A 116 -14.35 -12.90 16.88
C GLY A 116 -14.41 -14.05 15.86
N GLU A 117 -13.74 -14.02 14.69
CA GLU A 117 -13.63 -15.21 13.84
C GLU A 117 -12.59 -16.17 14.45
N GLU A 118 -13.02 -16.85 15.52
CA GLU A 118 -12.38 -18.04 16.05
C GLU A 118 -12.02 -18.95 14.88
N ARG A 119 -10.72 -19.20 14.68
CA ARG A 119 -10.27 -20.30 13.82
C ARG A 119 -11.04 -21.53 14.29
N PRO A 120 -11.77 -22.26 13.43
CA PRO A 120 -12.35 -23.51 13.85
C PRO A 120 -11.19 -24.39 14.33
N ASN A 121 -11.26 -24.81 15.59
CA ASN A 121 -10.39 -25.85 16.14
C ASN A 121 -10.36 -27.00 15.13
N SER A 122 -9.20 -27.20 14.49
CA SER A 122 -8.91 -28.44 13.81
C SER A 122 -8.68 -29.51 14.87
N GLU A 123 -9.77 -30.01 15.45
CA GLU A 123 -9.79 -31.34 16.07
C GLU A 123 -10.22 -32.35 15.00
N GLY A 124 -9.26 -33.17 14.58
CA GLY A 124 -9.42 -34.34 13.73
C GLY A 124 -8.22 -35.26 13.91
#